data_AF-A0A0E4H6K3-F1
#
_entry.id   AF-A0A0E4H6K3-F1
#
_cell.length_a   1.000
_cell.length_b   1.000
_cell.length_c   1.000
_cell.angle_alpha   90.00
_cell.angle_beta   90.00
_cell.angle_gamma   90.00
#
_symmetry.space_group_name_H-M   'P 1'
#
loop_
_entity.id
_entity.type
_entity.pdbx_description
1 polymer ?
#
loop_
_entity_poly.entity_id
_entity_poly.type
_entity_poly.pdbx_seq_one_letter_code
_entity_poly.pdbx_strand_id
1 'polypeptide(L)' 'MQAYGLDLIDAQNTLHWKKFNALLNGLPSDTKFAEVLKIRSYKPQKGDSKKYKEGMKRLKKEYALPKDFDY' A
#
# COMPACT_ATOMS: atom_id res chain seq x y z
N MET A 1 11.46 6.34 6.48
CA MET A 1 11.41 7.81 6.65
C MET A 1 10.50 8.58 5.68
N GLN A 2 10.12 8.05 4.50
CA GLN A 2 9.61 8.77 3.33
C GLN A 2 8.45 9.78 3.50
N ALA A 3 7.67 9.78 4.59
CA ALA A 3 6.54 10.70 4.79
C ALA A 3 6.62 11.53 6.08
N TYR A 4 7.02 10.93 7.21
CA TYR A 4 6.85 11.54 8.53
C TYR A 4 8.12 11.55 9.41
N GLY A 5 9.26 11.06 8.89
CA GLY A 5 10.49 10.97 9.69
C GLY A 5 10.38 10.10 10.95
N LEU A 6 9.36 9.24 11.04
CA LEU A 6 9.08 8.37 12.18
C LEU A 6 9.52 6.94 11.90
N ASP A 7 10.15 6.30 12.88
CA ASP A 7 10.27 4.84 12.93
C ASP A 7 9.10 4.26 13.72
N LEU A 8 8.33 3.36 13.09
CA LEU A 8 7.16 2.75 13.72
C LEU A 8 7.53 1.66 14.74
N ILE A 9 8.75 1.11 14.69
CA ILE A 9 9.25 0.16 15.67
C ILE A 9 9.57 0.90 16.97
N ASP A 10 10.25 2.04 16.89
CA ASP A 10 10.54 2.89 18.06
C ASP A 10 9.25 3.46 18.68
N ALA A 11 8.24 3.73 17.84
CA ALA A 11 6.95 4.25 18.26
C ALA A 11 5.99 3.17 18.80
N GLN A 12 6.41 1.91 18.87
CA GLN A 12 5.58 0.82 19.39
C GLN A 12 5.20 1.09 20.85
N ASN A 13 3.95 0.79 21.22
CA ASN A 13 3.36 1.01 22.54
C ASN A 13 3.23 2.48 23.01
N THR A 14 3.78 3.47 22.28
CA THR A 14 3.69 4.89 22.62
C THR A 14 2.81 5.68 21.66
N LEU A 15 2.71 5.25 20.39
CA LEU A 15 1.87 5.90 19.39
C LEU A 15 0.39 5.50 19.56
N HIS A 16 -0.44 6.45 19.97
CA HIS A 16 -1.88 6.23 20.09
C HIS A 16 -2.52 5.87 18.73
N TRP A 17 -3.44 4.90 18.72
CA TRP A 17 -4.11 4.37 17.53
C TRP A 17 -4.69 5.45 16.60
N LYS A 18 -5.40 6.44 17.15
CA LYS A 18 -5.95 7.56 16.36
C LYS A 18 -4.87 8.34 15.59
N LYS A 19 -3.67 8.51 16.18
CA LYS A 19 -2.54 9.18 15.52
C LYS A 19 -1.98 8.30 14.41
N PHE A 20 -1.79 7.01 14.67
CA PHE A 20 -1.39 6.05 13.65
C PHE A 20 -2.33 6.08 12.43
N ASN A 21 -3.65 6.03 12.65
CA ASN A 21 -4.63 6.12 11.57
C ASN A 21 -4.57 7.45 10.81
N ALA A 22 -4.37 8.56 11.51
CA ALA A 22 -4.21 9.86 10.85
C ALA A 22 -2.99 9.88 9.92
N LEU A 23 -1.86 9.28 10.35
CA LEU A 23 -0.65 9.15 9.53
C LEU A 23 -0.90 8.26 8.30
N LEU A 24 -1.63 7.15 8.47
CA LEU A 24 -1.97 6.25 7.36
C LEU A 24 -2.90 6.93 6.33
N ASN A 25 -3.89 7.67 6.81
CA ASN A 25 -4.83 8.40 5.94
C ASN A 25 -4.18 9.60 5.24
N GLY A 26 -3.23 10.27 5.89
CA GLY A 26 -2.50 11.41 5.35
C GLY A 26 -1.32 11.03 4.45
N LEU A 27 -1.11 9.73 4.17
CA LEU A 27 0.09 9.27 3.50
C LEU A 27 0.23 9.91 2.10
N PRO A 28 1.39 10.51 1.77
CA PRO A 28 1.64 11.07 0.45
C PRO A 28 1.41 10.04 -0.67
N SER A 29 0.78 10.51 -1.76
CA SER A 29 0.31 9.62 -2.83
C SER A 29 1.43 9.03 -3.70
N ASP A 30 2.64 9.59 -3.58
CA ASP A 30 3.90 9.23 -4.23
C ASP A 30 4.74 8.26 -3.37
N THR A 31 4.30 7.92 -2.17
CA THR A 31 4.96 6.88 -1.36
C THR A 31 4.79 5.51 -2.00
N LYS A 32 5.78 4.63 -1.78
CA LYS A 32 5.72 3.26 -2.31
C LYS A 32 4.53 2.48 -1.75
N PHE A 33 4.20 2.70 -0.48
CA PHE A 33 3.06 2.06 0.15
C PHE A 33 1.72 2.51 -0.47
N ALA A 34 1.55 3.81 -0.77
CA ALA A 34 0.38 4.30 -1.49
C ALA A 34 0.26 3.69 -2.90
N GLU A 35 1.37 3.49 -3.62
CA GLU A 35 1.41 2.81 -4.92
C GLU A 35 0.91 1.36 -4.80
N VAL A 36 1.42 0.60 -3.82
CA VAL A 36 0.98 -0.78 -3.57
C VAL A 36 -0.50 -0.84 -3.20
N LEU A 37 -1.01 0.10 -2.39
CA LEU A 37 -2.44 0.20 -2.08
C LEU A 37 -3.27 0.44 -3.34
N LYS A 38 -2.85 1.36 -4.23
CA LYS A 38 -3.53 1.61 -5.52
C LYS A 38 -3.57 0.33 -6.37
N ILE A 39 -2.45 -0.36 -6.50
CA ILE A 39 -2.35 -1.62 -7.26
C ILE A 39 -3.29 -2.67 -6.67
N ARG A 40 -3.27 -2.90 -5.35
CA ARG A 40 -4.07 -3.95 -4.69
C ARG A 40 -5.56 -3.63 -4.70
N SER A 41 -5.93 -2.38 -4.47
CA SER A 41 -7.33 -1.91 -4.43
C SER A 41 -7.98 -1.76 -5.81
N TYR A 42 -7.19 -1.63 -6.88
CA TYR A 42 -7.69 -1.46 -8.24
C TYR A 42 -8.72 -2.53 -8.63
N LYS A 43 -9.85 -2.10 -9.18
CA LYS A 43 -10.86 -2.95 -9.81
C LYS A 43 -11.04 -2.47 -11.25
N PRO A 44 -11.03 -3.36 -12.26
CA PRO A 44 -11.26 -2.96 -13.65
C PRO A 44 -12.56 -2.19 -13.81
N GLN A 45 -12.52 -1.10 -14.56
CA GLN A 45 -13.66 -0.22 -14.85
C GLN A 45 -14.01 -0.22 -16.34
N LYS A 46 -15.23 0.23 -16.65
CA LYS A 46 -15.66 0.45 -18.03
C LYS A 46 -14.85 1.62 -18.61
N GLY A 47 -14.14 1.37 -19.72
CA GLY A 47 -13.24 2.34 -20.34
C GLY A 47 -11.75 1.99 -20.22
N ASP A 48 -11.39 1.09 -19.30
CA ASP A 48 -10.00 0.65 -19.18
C ASP A 48 -9.56 -0.13 -20.42
N SER A 49 -8.41 0.27 -20.98
CA SER A 49 -7.79 -0.45 -22.08
C SER A 49 -7.40 -1.88 -21.65
N LYS A 50 -7.39 -2.80 -22.62
CA LYS A 50 -6.95 -4.19 -22.38
C LYS A 50 -5.53 -4.23 -21.80
N LYS A 51 -4.61 -3.45 -22.38
CA LYS A 51 -3.22 -3.32 -21.94
C LYS A 51 -3.10 -2.83 -20.49
N TYR A 52 -3.91 -1.84 -20.10
CA TYR A 52 -3.89 -1.34 -18.73
C TYR A 52 -4.37 -2.38 -17.72
N LYS A 53 -5.48 -3.08 -18.02
CA LYS A 53 -5.99 -4.17 -17.19
C LYS A 53 -4.98 -5.31 -17.02
N GLU A 54 -4.31 -5.69 -18.09
CA GLU A 54 -3.25 -6.71 -18.06
C GLU A 54 -2.05 -6.25 -17.25
N GLY A 55 -1.63 -4.98 -17.41
CA GLY A 55 -0.58 -4.36 -16.60
C GLY A 55 -0.90 -4.41 -15.11
N MET A 56 -2.11 -3.99 -14.71
CA MET A 56 -2.56 -4.05 -13.32
C MET A 56 -2.63 -5.49 -12.79
N LYS A 57 -3.08 -6.47 -13.60
CA LYS A 57 -3.09 -7.88 -13.22
C LYS A 57 -1.67 -8.42 -12.95
N ARG A 58 -0.71 -8.04 -13.78
CA ARG A 58 0.71 -8.40 -13.59
C ARG A 58 1.27 -7.80 -12.30
N LEU A 59 1.06 -6.50 -12.07
CA LEU A 59 1.52 -5.85 -10.85
C LEU A 59 0.87 -6.48 -9.60
N LYS A 60 -0.43 -6.79 -9.62
CA LYS A 60 -1.08 -7.50 -8.51
C LYS A 60 -0.43 -8.85 -8.19
N LYS A 61 0.03 -9.58 -9.21
CA LYS A 61 0.74 -10.85 -9.04
C LYS A 61 2.15 -10.63 -8.46
N GLU A 62 2.84 -9.59 -8.93
CA GLU A 62 4.19 -9.23 -8.48
C GLU A 62 4.21 -8.77 -7.01
N TYR A 63 3.22 -7.98 -6.60
CA TYR A 63 3.07 -7.50 -5.22
C TYR A 63 2.19 -8.43 -4.34
N ALA A 64 1.92 -9.65 -4.79
CA ALA A 64 1.18 -10.63 -3.99
C ALA A 64 2.06 -11.07 -2.81
N LEU A 65 1.44 -11.20 -1.63
CA LEU A 65 2.13 -11.82 -0.50
C LEU A 65 2.24 -13.34 -0.75
N PRO A 66 3.28 -13.99 -0.22
CA PRO A 66 3.35 -15.45 -0.17
C PRO A 66 2.08 -16.03 0.44
N LYS A 67 1.67 -17.22 -0.03
CA LYS A 67 0.50 -17.92 0.52
C LYS A 67 0.79 -18.50 1.90
N ASP A 68 2.01 -18.99 2.05
CA ASP A 68 2.51 -19.60 3.26
C ASP A 68 3.66 -18.74 3.78
N PHE A 69 3.69 -18.53 5.08
CA PHE A 69 4.78 -17.90 5.79
C PHE A 69 5.51 -19.02 6.52
N ASP A 70 6.74 -19.33 6.12
CA ASP A 70 7.63 -20.15 6.94
C ASP A 70 8.04 -19.27 8.13
N TYR A 71 7.40 -19.49 9.28
CA TYR A 71 7.74 -18.87 10.57
C TYR A 71 8.68 -19.78 11.36
#